data_AF-A0A965UMM9-F1
#
_entry.id   AF-A0A965UMM9-F1
#
_cell.length_a   1.000
_cell.length_b   1.000
_cell.length_c   1.000
_cell.angle_alpha   90.00
_cell.angle_beta   90.00
_cell.angle_gamma   90.00
#
_symmetry.space_group_name_H-M   'P 1'
#
loop_
_entity.id
_entity.type
_entity.pdbx_description
1 polymer ?
#
loop_
_entity_poly.entity_id
_entity_poly.type
_entity_poly.pdbx_seq_one_letter_code
_entity_poly.pdbx_strand_id
1 'polypeptide(L)'
;MKKFLQFLSEAKESQASSQARKLGLKSDGHGGWVDSRGEFVAKTEKGKLKFYNQRQKTGEKDPDQIRTPTNQQVAATQVKAPPIAAAPESRAKTPPVEDSNAEAKTLTIVFGRFNPPTIGHEKLLKAADKASIGGDLKIYPSRTQDAKKNPLDPDTKISVMRKIFPKFDERIINDSKMKTIFDVLQNASDEGYTNVNIVVGSDRQAEFDNLAQKYNGDLYNFDLINVISAGIRDADAEGTEGMSASKMRKAVMDGDFESFRKGTPKSLDDGETKNLFNAVRQGMGIKSSKVKKESYCLWEIAPKFDMRNLRENYVKEKIYKLGDIVENLNTGLVGKITRRGTN
;
A
#
# COMPACT_ATOMS: atom_id res chain seq x y z
N MET A 1 29.01 23.44 -26.88
CA MET A 1 28.62 22.37 -25.94
C MET A 1 27.10 22.24 -25.94
N LYS A 2 26.57 21.12 -26.46
CA LYS A 2 25.13 20.85 -26.54
C LYS A 2 24.68 20.06 -25.30
N LYS A 3 23.84 20.72 -24.48
CA LYS A 3 22.65 20.27 -23.72
C LYS A 3 22.73 19.11 -22.70
N PHE A 4 22.92 19.50 -21.43
CA PHE A 4 22.51 18.73 -20.22
C PHE A 4 20.98 18.55 -20.12
N LEU A 5 20.21 19.49 -20.71
CA LEU A 5 18.73 19.44 -20.74
C LEU A 5 18.15 18.39 -21.71
N GLN A 6 18.99 17.76 -22.53
CA GLN A 6 18.56 16.67 -23.43
C GLN A 6 18.67 15.29 -22.76
N PHE A 7 19.42 15.20 -21.66
CA PHE A 7 19.52 13.98 -20.84
C PHE A 7 18.29 13.81 -19.94
N LEU A 8 17.71 14.91 -19.44
CA LEU A 8 16.53 14.89 -18.58
C LEU A 8 15.20 14.62 -19.33
N SER A 9 15.20 14.62 -20.67
CA SER A 9 14.05 14.18 -21.46
C SER A 9 14.00 12.68 -21.73
N GLU A 10 15.08 11.94 -21.47
CA GLU A 10 15.20 10.52 -21.80
C GLU A 10 14.91 9.59 -20.60
N ALA A 11 14.86 10.14 -19.38
CA ALA A 11 14.50 9.43 -18.14
C ALA A 11 13.01 9.61 -17.74
N LYS A 12 12.14 9.92 -18.69
CA LYS A 12 10.69 9.80 -18.51
C LYS A 12 10.27 8.59 -19.33
N GLU A 13 10.06 7.45 -18.67
CA GLU A 13 9.58 6.22 -19.32
C GLU A 13 8.39 6.57 -20.23
N SER A 14 8.63 6.56 -21.55
CA SER A 14 7.57 6.79 -22.52
C SER A 14 6.58 5.62 -22.41
N GLN A 15 5.30 5.84 -22.71
CA GLN A 15 4.34 4.72 -22.76
C GLN A 15 4.85 3.56 -23.63
N ALA A 16 5.62 3.87 -24.68
CA ALA A 16 6.29 2.89 -25.52
C ALA A 16 7.33 2.03 -24.76
N SER A 17 8.12 2.60 -23.85
CA SER A 17 9.10 1.83 -23.08
C SER A 17 8.46 0.93 -22.04
N SER A 18 7.41 1.41 -21.36
CA SER A 18 6.65 0.57 -20.44
C SER A 18 5.89 -0.54 -21.18
N GLN A 19 5.37 -0.26 -22.38
CA GLN A 19 4.71 -1.24 -23.23
C GLN A 19 5.69 -2.29 -23.77
N ALA A 20 6.88 -1.89 -24.23
CA ALA A 20 7.89 -2.81 -24.74
C ALA A 20 8.45 -3.73 -23.65
N ARG A 21 8.67 -3.20 -22.43
CA ARG A 21 9.08 -4.02 -21.26
C ARG A 21 8.01 -5.03 -20.85
N LYS A 22 6.72 -4.67 -20.91
CA LYS A 22 5.60 -5.61 -20.68
C LYS A 22 5.57 -6.75 -21.71
N LEU A 23 6.10 -6.51 -22.91
CA LEU A 23 6.18 -7.50 -23.98
C LEU A 23 7.50 -8.30 -23.94
N GLY A 24 8.33 -8.13 -22.90
CA GLY A 24 9.59 -8.84 -22.74
C GLY A 24 10.69 -8.37 -23.70
N LEU A 25 10.53 -7.21 -24.33
CA LEU A 25 11.51 -6.67 -25.26
C LEU A 25 12.60 -5.90 -24.52
N LYS A 26 13.84 -6.03 -25.00
CA LYS A 26 15.00 -5.33 -24.46
C LYS A 26 15.32 -4.11 -25.32
N SER A 27 15.62 -2.98 -24.68
CA SER A 27 15.98 -1.76 -25.42
C SER A 27 17.43 -1.85 -25.92
N ASP A 28 17.67 -1.32 -27.12
CA ASP A 28 19.00 -1.17 -27.71
C ASP A 28 19.71 0.15 -27.32
N GLY A 29 19.08 0.98 -26.48
CA GLY A 29 19.64 2.27 -26.03
C GLY A 29 19.45 3.43 -27.01
N HIS A 30 18.88 3.20 -28.20
CA HIS A 30 18.65 4.22 -29.23
C HIS A 30 17.18 4.27 -29.68
N GLY A 31 16.28 3.77 -28.84
CA GLY A 31 14.84 3.72 -29.08
C GLY A 31 14.38 2.52 -29.91
N GLY A 32 15.26 1.57 -30.22
CA GLY A 32 14.91 0.27 -30.76
C GLY A 32 14.73 -0.81 -29.69
N TRP A 33 14.04 -1.88 -30.07
CA TRP A 33 13.63 -2.95 -29.18
C TRP A 33 13.85 -4.30 -29.83
N VAL A 34 14.51 -5.19 -29.09
CA VAL A 34 14.86 -6.54 -29.51
C VAL A 34 14.11 -7.60 -28.70
N ASP A 35 13.83 -8.75 -29.32
CA ASP A 35 13.20 -9.90 -28.68
C ASP A 35 14.20 -10.70 -27.81
N SER A 36 13.73 -11.77 -27.17
CA SER A 36 14.56 -12.63 -26.32
C SER A 36 15.67 -13.39 -27.07
N ARG A 37 15.65 -13.40 -28.40
CA ARG A 37 16.68 -13.97 -29.27
C ARG A 37 17.67 -12.92 -29.77
N GLY A 38 17.48 -11.65 -29.40
CA GLY A 38 18.32 -10.54 -29.82
C GLY A 38 17.91 -9.91 -31.15
N GLU A 39 16.75 -10.27 -31.71
CA GLU A 39 16.29 -9.79 -33.01
C GLU A 39 15.50 -8.48 -32.88
N PHE A 40 15.74 -7.51 -33.77
CA PHE A 40 15.03 -6.24 -33.77
C PHE A 40 13.57 -6.40 -34.22
N VAL A 41 12.63 -5.94 -33.39
CA VAL A 41 11.19 -6.13 -33.62
C VAL A 41 10.36 -4.86 -33.51
N ALA A 42 10.86 -3.80 -32.86
CA ALA A 42 10.10 -2.56 -32.71
C ALA A 42 10.98 -1.32 -32.53
N LYS A 43 10.43 -0.14 -32.85
CA LYS A 43 11.05 1.17 -32.59
C LYS A 43 10.08 2.10 -31.89
N THR A 44 10.61 2.91 -30.98
CA THR A 44 9.89 4.02 -30.36
C THR A 44 9.95 5.23 -31.27
N GLU A 45 8.82 5.58 -31.87
CA GLU A 45 8.67 6.79 -32.69
C GLU A 45 7.61 7.71 -32.07
N LYS A 46 7.97 8.97 -31.84
CA LYS A 46 7.08 10.00 -31.26
C LYS A 46 6.38 9.52 -29.96
N GLY A 47 7.09 8.74 -29.13
CA GLY A 47 6.60 8.22 -27.85
C GLY A 47 5.65 7.01 -27.95
N LYS A 48 5.47 6.42 -29.14
CA LYS A 48 4.67 5.19 -29.37
C LYS A 48 5.55 4.05 -29.89
N LEU A 49 5.23 2.83 -29.51
CA LEU A 49 5.93 1.62 -29.96
C LEU A 49 5.35 1.16 -31.31
N LYS A 50 6.18 1.12 -32.35
CA LYS A 50 5.83 0.57 -33.67
C LYS A 50 6.57 -0.73 -33.91
N PHE A 51 5.83 -1.77 -34.32
CA PHE A 51 6.39 -3.10 -34.63
C PHE A 51 6.75 -3.22 -36.10
N TYR A 52 7.85 -3.91 -36.37
CA TYR A 52 8.32 -4.23 -37.72
C TYR A 52 8.29 -5.74 -37.91
N ASN A 53 7.77 -6.21 -39.06
CA ASN A 53 7.69 -7.63 -39.37
C ASN A 53 9.01 -8.13 -40.01
N GLN A 54 9.24 -9.44 -39.88
CA GLN A 54 10.46 -10.21 -40.22
C GLN A 54 10.97 -10.14 -41.69
N ARG A 55 10.54 -9.18 -42.52
CA ARG A 55 10.99 -9.07 -43.93
C ARG A 55 11.30 -7.64 -44.42
N GLN A 56 11.67 -6.70 -43.55
CA GLN A 56 12.19 -5.40 -43.99
C GLN A 56 13.67 -5.23 -43.62
N LYS A 57 14.53 -5.04 -44.63
CA LYS A 57 15.90 -4.52 -44.49
C LYS A 57 15.87 -2.99 -44.51
N THR A 58 16.75 -2.37 -43.72
CA THR A 58 16.85 -0.91 -43.54
C THR A 58 17.26 -0.21 -44.84
N GLY A 59 16.41 0.67 -45.40
CA GLY A 59 16.81 1.56 -46.52
C GLY A 59 15.74 2.05 -47.50
N GLU A 60 14.53 1.48 -47.55
CA GLU A 60 13.52 1.87 -48.56
C GLU A 60 12.22 2.45 -47.96
N LYS A 61 11.57 3.35 -48.71
CA LYS A 61 10.31 4.04 -48.37
C LYS A 61 9.13 3.07 -48.27
N ASP A 62 8.25 3.31 -47.30
CA ASP A 62 6.98 2.59 -47.12
C ASP A 62 6.08 2.68 -48.37
N PRO A 63 5.39 1.60 -48.78
CA PRO A 63 4.23 1.73 -49.65
C PRO A 63 3.00 2.17 -48.84
N ASP A 64 2.16 3.01 -49.44
CA ASP A 64 0.98 3.60 -48.80
C ASP A 64 -0.03 2.55 -48.33
N GLN A 65 -0.44 2.62 -47.05
CA GLN A 65 -1.54 1.82 -46.52
C GLN A 65 -2.86 2.59 -46.61
N ILE A 66 -3.67 2.26 -47.62
CA ILE A 66 -5.08 2.63 -47.68
C ILE A 66 -5.84 1.80 -46.62
N ARG A 67 -6.57 2.48 -45.72
CA ARG A 67 -7.45 1.85 -44.72
C ARG A 67 -8.84 1.68 -45.30
N THR A 68 -9.37 0.45 -45.33
CA THR A 68 -10.78 0.16 -45.65
C THR A 68 -11.57 -0.34 -44.43
N PRO A 69 -12.91 -0.22 -44.43
CA PRO A 69 -13.77 -0.25 -43.24
C PRO A 69 -14.08 -1.67 -42.69
N THR A 70 -13.32 -2.70 -43.06
CA THR A 70 -13.70 -4.09 -42.77
C THR A 70 -13.04 -4.69 -41.54
N ASN A 71 -12.31 -3.89 -40.74
CA ASN A 71 -11.68 -4.41 -39.50
C ASN A 71 -12.12 -3.71 -38.22
N GLN A 72 -13.32 -3.13 -38.25
CA GLN A 72 -14.09 -2.88 -37.03
C GLN A 72 -15.10 -4.01 -36.85
N GLN A 73 -14.79 -5.00 -36.02
CA GLN A 73 -15.82 -5.60 -35.17
C GLN A 73 -15.21 -6.36 -33.99
N VAL A 74 -15.66 -5.94 -32.82
CA VAL A 74 -15.66 -6.64 -31.54
C VAL A 74 -16.29 -8.02 -31.68
N ALA A 75 -15.62 -9.06 -31.19
CA ALA A 75 -16.22 -10.37 -30.94
C ALA A 75 -15.96 -10.76 -29.48
N ALA A 76 -17.02 -10.69 -28.68
CA ALA A 76 -17.10 -11.35 -27.40
C ALA A 76 -17.24 -12.86 -27.62
N THR A 77 -16.48 -13.69 -26.91
CA THR A 77 -16.85 -15.10 -26.73
C THR A 77 -16.34 -15.63 -25.40
N GLN A 78 -17.24 -16.30 -24.70
CA GLN A 78 -17.10 -16.98 -23.42
C GLN A 78 -16.00 -18.06 -23.46
N VAL A 79 -15.24 -18.22 -22.37
CA VAL A 79 -14.44 -19.43 -22.14
C VAL A 79 -14.56 -19.88 -20.67
N LYS A 80 -14.99 -21.13 -20.52
CA LYS A 80 -15.00 -21.96 -19.30
C LYS A 80 -13.61 -22.03 -18.65
N ALA A 81 -13.57 -22.18 -17.33
CA ALA A 81 -12.37 -22.47 -16.56
C ALA A 81 -11.75 -23.84 -16.92
N PRO A 82 -10.41 -23.92 -17.07
CA PRO A 82 -9.64 -25.14 -16.90
C PRO A 82 -8.72 -25.06 -15.66
N PRO A 83 -8.13 -26.19 -15.23
CA PRO A 83 -7.85 -26.49 -13.82
C PRO A 83 -6.52 -25.94 -13.30
N ILE A 84 -6.41 -25.97 -11.96
CA ILE A 84 -5.25 -25.64 -11.14
C ILE A 84 -3.98 -26.31 -11.71
N ALA A 85 -3.05 -25.49 -12.18
CA ALA A 85 -1.67 -25.87 -12.46
C ALA A 85 -0.74 -25.01 -11.59
N ALA A 86 0.28 -25.66 -11.04
CA ALA A 86 1.19 -25.19 -10.01
C ALA A 86 1.89 -23.86 -10.31
N ALA A 87 2.27 -23.19 -9.22
CA ALA A 87 3.00 -21.93 -9.18
C ALA A 87 4.25 -21.92 -10.10
N PRO A 88 4.54 -20.82 -10.83
CA PRO A 88 5.84 -20.64 -11.43
C PRO A 88 6.83 -20.12 -10.38
N GLU A 89 7.86 -20.92 -10.12
CA GLU A 89 9.10 -20.52 -9.45
C GLU A 89 9.72 -19.31 -10.18
N SER A 90 9.82 -18.18 -9.50
CA SER A 90 10.53 -17.01 -10.01
C SER A 90 12.04 -17.22 -9.87
N ARG A 91 12.69 -17.51 -11.00
CA ARG A 91 14.15 -17.51 -11.17
C ARG A 91 14.77 -16.18 -10.72
N ALA A 92 15.69 -16.28 -9.76
CA ALA A 92 16.62 -15.24 -9.37
C ALA A 92 17.45 -14.77 -10.58
N LYS A 93 17.65 -13.45 -10.68
CA LYS A 93 18.76 -12.85 -11.43
C LYS A 93 19.57 -12.04 -10.43
N THR A 94 20.65 -12.62 -9.93
CA THR A 94 21.70 -11.96 -9.15
C THR A 94 22.59 -11.12 -10.08
N PRO A 95 22.91 -9.86 -9.74
CA PRO A 95 24.10 -9.18 -10.25
C PRO A 95 25.37 -9.77 -9.60
N PRO A 96 26.57 -9.51 -10.16
CA PRO A 96 27.82 -10.04 -9.61
C PRO A 96 28.08 -9.50 -8.20
N VAL A 97 28.44 -10.42 -7.31
CA VAL A 97 28.71 -10.20 -5.89
C VAL A 97 30.15 -9.70 -5.75
N GLU A 98 30.34 -8.48 -5.23
CA GLU A 98 31.56 -8.16 -4.50
C GLU A 98 31.43 -8.79 -3.11
N ASP A 99 32.44 -9.59 -2.74
CA ASP A 99 32.51 -10.28 -1.45
C ASP A 99 32.35 -9.30 -0.27
N SER A 100 31.15 -9.29 0.31
CA SER A 100 30.97 -8.91 1.71
C SER A 100 30.31 -10.09 2.41
N ASN A 101 31.09 -10.74 3.26
CA ASN A 101 30.70 -11.85 4.11
C ASN A 101 29.80 -11.35 5.27
N ALA A 102 28.70 -10.68 4.93
CA ALA A 102 27.67 -10.23 5.85
C ALA A 102 26.43 -11.10 5.62
N GLU A 103 26.05 -11.90 6.61
CA GLU A 103 24.79 -12.63 6.58
C GLU A 103 23.64 -11.67 6.26
N ALA A 104 22.86 -11.95 5.22
CA ALA A 104 21.79 -11.08 4.77
C ALA A 104 20.70 -10.95 5.86
N LYS A 105 20.71 -9.84 6.60
CA LYS A 105 19.78 -9.59 7.70
C LYS A 105 18.44 -9.10 7.15
N THR A 106 17.40 -9.89 7.38
CA THR A 106 16.04 -9.58 6.92
C THR A 106 15.16 -9.11 8.06
N LEU A 107 14.56 -7.93 7.94
CA LEU A 107 13.56 -7.42 8.87
C LEU A 107 12.15 -7.52 8.27
N THR A 108 11.22 -8.12 8.99
CA THR A 108 9.80 -8.06 8.68
C THR A 108 9.14 -6.94 9.47
N ILE A 109 8.43 -6.06 8.77
CA ILE A 109 7.79 -4.87 9.31
C ILE A 109 6.27 -4.98 9.12
N VAL A 110 5.54 -4.68 10.19
CA VAL A 110 4.12 -4.31 10.11
C VAL A 110 3.99 -2.86 10.56
N PHE A 111 3.40 -2.01 9.72
CA PHE A 111 3.06 -0.64 10.09
C PHE A 111 1.54 -0.44 10.01
N GLY A 112 0.94 0.15 11.06
CA GLY A 112 -0.50 0.32 11.10
C GLY A 112 -1.00 1.28 12.16
N ARG A 113 -2.23 1.78 11.97
CA ARG A 113 -2.84 2.74 12.91
C ARG A 113 -3.34 2.12 14.19
N PHE A 114 -3.88 0.90 14.12
CA PHE A 114 -4.48 0.13 15.21
C PHE A 114 -5.33 0.97 16.18
N ASN A 115 -6.26 1.79 15.67
CA ASN A 115 -6.97 2.79 16.48
C ASN A 115 -8.51 2.65 16.42
N PRO A 116 -9.14 1.81 17.26
CA PRO A 116 -8.51 0.93 18.26
C PRO A 116 -7.95 -0.36 17.64
N PRO A 117 -7.12 -1.11 18.36
CA PRO A 117 -6.75 -2.46 17.96
C PRO A 117 -7.99 -3.37 18.02
N THR A 118 -8.02 -4.38 17.15
CA THR A 118 -9.17 -5.28 16.97
C THR A 118 -8.69 -6.69 16.65
N ILE A 119 -9.53 -7.69 16.89
CA ILE A 119 -9.25 -9.08 16.49
C ILE A 119 -8.93 -9.24 15.00
N GLY A 120 -9.51 -8.39 14.15
CA GLY A 120 -9.21 -8.40 12.71
C GLY A 120 -7.76 -8.06 12.38
N HIS A 121 -6.99 -7.45 13.28
CA HIS A 121 -5.56 -7.22 13.06
C HIS A 121 -4.72 -8.49 13.27
N GLU A 122 -5.25 -9.51 13.93
CA GLU A 122 -4.52 -10.76 14.20
C GLU A 122 -4.09 -11.46 12.92
N LYS A 123 -4.95 -11.45 11.87
CA LYS A 123 -4.62 -12.01 10.55
C LYS A 123 -3.37 -11.36 9.94
N LEU A 124 -3.24 -10.04 10.09
CA LEU A 124 -2.07 -9.29 9.61
C LEU A 124 -0.81 -9.69 10.38
N LEU A 125 -0.90 -9.76 11.72
CA LEU A 125 0.25 -10.12 12.57
C LEU A 125 0.68 -11.57 12.35
N LYS A 126 -0.27 -12.50 12.19
CA LYS A 126 0.00 -13.91 11.85
C LYS A 126 0.65 -14.07 10.48
N ALA A 127 0.25 -13.28 9.49
CA ALA A 127 0.90 -13.28 8.18
C ALA A 127 2.34 -12.76 8.30
N ALA A 128 2.57 -11.72 9.10
CA ALA A 128 3.91 -11.19 9.34
C ALA A 128 4.82 -12.18 10.07
N ASP A 129 4.30 -12.88 11.08
CA ASP A 129 5.03 -13.94 11.79
C ASP A 129 5.50 -15.06 10.87
N LYS A 130 4.65 -15.45 9.90
CA LYS A 130 5.02 -16.44 8.87
C LYS A 130 6.05 -15.90 7.88
N ALA A 131 5.98 -14.61 7.54
CA ALA A 131 6.93 -13.96 6.64
C ALA A 131 8.29 -13.68 7.30
N SER A 132 8.36 -13.68 8.64
CA SER A 132 9.59 -13.46 9.41
C SER A 132 10.37 -14.74 9.72
N ILE A 133 10.05 -15.88 9.11
CA ILE A 133 10.83 -17.12 9.34
C ILE A 133 12.28 -16.87 8.89
N GLY A 134 13.23 -17.01 9.82
CA GLY A 134 14.66 -16.76 9.55
C GLY A 134 15.07 -15.29 9.62
N GLY A 135 14.22 -14.40 10.13
CA GLY A 135 14.54 -12.98 10.33
C GLY A 135 13.78 -12.36 11.50
N ASP A 136 13.97 -11.06 11.69
CA ASP A 136 13.31 -10.33 12.78
C ASP A 136 11.90 -9.90 12.39
N LEU A 137 11.03 -9.71 13.38
CA LEU A 137 9.72 -9.10 13.20
C LEU A 137 9.56 -7.92 14.16
N LYS A 138 9.30 -6.74 13.60
CA LYS A 138 8.97 -5.52 14.34
C LYS A 138 7.62 -4.97 13.87
N ILE A 139 6.73 -4.72 14.83
CA ILE A 139 5.39 -4.17 14.61
C ILE A 139 5.39 -2.73 15.12
N TYR A 140 5.08 -1.79 14.24
CA TYR A 140 5.10 -0.36 14.52
C TYR A 140 3.69 0.21 14.45
N PRO A 141 3.06 0.48 15.62
CA PRO A 141 1.86 1.29 15.67
C PRO A 141 2.20 2.74 15.32
N SER A 142 1.48 3.31 14.35
CA SER A 142 1.62 4.70 13.91
C SER A 142 1.47 5.66 15.10
N ARG A 143 2.14 6.80 15.04
CA ARG A 143 2.14 7.83 16.10
C ARG A 143 1.04 8.88 15.95
N THR A 144 0.26 8.80 14.88
CA THR A 144 -0.80 9.75 14.59
C THR A 144 -1.90 9.68 15.64
N GLN A 145 -2.38 10.85 16.06
CA GLN A 145 -3.49 11.01 16.99
C GLN A 145 -4.42 12.13 16.50
N ASP A 146 -5.72 11.82 16.42
CA ASP A 146 -6.78 12.77 16.10
C ASP A 146 -8.13 12.23 16.60
N ALA A 147 -9.07 13.11 16.92
CA ALA A 147 -10.33 12.69 17.53
C ALA A 147 -11.21 11.81 16.63
N LYS A 148 -10.99 11.74 15.31
CA LYS A 148 -11.91 11.08 14.38
C LYS A 148 -11.42 9.71 13.97
N LYS A 149 -10.18 9.62 13.50
CA LYS A 149 -9.59 8.43 12.88
C LYS A 149 -8.59 7.75 13.80
N ASN A 150 -7.91 8.51 14.67
CA ASN A 150 -6.90 8.02 15.60
C ASN A 150 -7.14 8.49 17.05
N PRO A 151 -8.29 8.18 17.67
CA PRO A 151 -8.68 8.75 18.96
C PRO A 151 -7.81 8.30 20.15
N LEU A 152 -7.22 7.11 20.10
CA LEU A 152 -6.26 6.66 21.12
C LEU A 152 -4.89 7.28 20.87
N ASP A 153 -4.25 7.74 21.94
CA ASP A 153 -2.83 8.11 21.91
C ASP A 153 -1.93 6.88 21.66
N PRO A 154 -0.68 7.08 21.22
CA PRO A 154 0.23 5.98 20.92
C PRO A 154 0.44 4.99 22.07
N ASP A 155 0.60 5.46 23.30
CA ASP A 155 0.95 4.61 24.44
C ASP A 155 -0.23 3.74 24.88
N THR A 156 -1.42 4.32 24.98
CA THR A 156 -2.66 3.58 25.27
C THR A 156 -2.89 2.50 24.22
N LYS A 157 -2.74 2.86 22.94
CA LYS A 157 -2.91 1.91 21.84
C LYS A 157 -1.90 0.77 21.91
N ILE A 158 -0.62 1.07 22.14
CA ILE A 158 0.44 0.06 22.23
C ILE A 158 0.17 -0.88 23.41
N SER A 159 -0.16 -0.33 24.58
CA SER A 159 -0.52 -1.11 25.77
C SER A 159 -1.68 -2.08 25.48
N VAL A 160 -2.73 -1.60 24.82
CA VAL A 160 -3.88 -2.42 24.40
C VAL A 160 -3.47 -3.47 23.37
N MET A 161 -2.62 -3.13 22.40
CA MET A 161 -2.11 -4.10 21.42
C MET A 161 -1.35 -5.24 22.10
N ARG A 162 -0.46 -4.92 23.04
CA ARG A 162 0.34 -5.91 23.77
C ARG A 162 -0.55 -6.87 24.56
N LYS A 163 -1.61 -6.36 25.19
CA LYS A 163 -2.63 -7.19 25.87
C LYS A 163 -3.43 -8.08 24.92
N ILE A 164 -3.87 -7.52 23.78
CA ILE A 164 -4.67 -8.26 22.78
C ILE A 164 -3.82 -9.33 22.08
N PHE A 165 -2.54 -9.06 21.88
CA PHE A 165 -1.61 -9.85 21.08
C PHE A 165 -0.37 -10.25 21.89
N PRO A 166 -0.50 -11.01 22.98
CA PRO A 166 0.62 -11.32 23.89
C PRO A 166 1.77 -12.06 23.20
N LYS A 167 1.48 -12.89 22.18
CA LYS A 167 2.51 -13.53 21.34
C LYS A 167 3.46 -12.52 20.67
N PHE A 168 2.99 -11.31 20.43
CA PHE A 168 3.68 -10.26 19.71
C PHE A 168 4.15 -9.11 20.61
N ASP A 169 3.97 -9.21 21.93
CA ASP A 169 4.21 -8.12 22.89
C ASP A 169 5.60 -7.48 22.72
N GLU A 170 6.65 -8.29 22.80
CA GLU A 170 8.05 -7.88 22.65
C GLU A 170 8.38 -7.33 21.25
N ARG A 171 7.58 -7.68 20.25
CA ARG A 171 7.74 -7.25 18.86
C ARG A 171 6.97 -5.97 18.56
N ILE A 172 6.08 -5.52 19.45
CA ILE A 172 5.35 -4.25 19.30
C ILE A 172 6.23 -3.12 19.82
N ILE A 173 6.72 -2.31 18.89
CA ILE A 173 7.73 -1.28 19.15
C ILE A 173 7.08 0.01 19.64
N ASN A 174 7.54 0.49 20.78
CA ASN A 174 7.20 1.82 21.29
C ASN A 174 8.37 2.81 21.13
N ASP A 175 8.62 3.29 19.91
CA ASP A 175 9.55 4.39 19.65
C ASP A 175 8.87 5.66 19.05
N SER A 176 8.99 6.78 19.77
CA SER A 176 8.46 8.10 19.39
C SER A 176 9.02 8.67 18.08
N LYS A 177 10.18 8.19 17.62
CA LYS A 177 10.80 8.60 16.35
C LYS A 177 10.15 7.90 15.14
N MET A 178 9.52 6.74 15.34
CA MET A 178 8.91 5.94 14.28
C MET A 178 7.50 6.45 13.91
N LYS A 179 7.42 7.66 13.35
CA LYS A 179 6.14 8.32 13.06
C LYS A 179 5.50 7.82 11.76
N THR A 180 6.31 7.61 10.74
CA THR A 180 5.92 7.20 9.40
C THR A 180 6.58 5.88 9.00
N ILE A 181 6.10 5.25 7.93
CA ILE A 181 6.79 4.09 7.37
C ILE A 181 8.22 4.41 6.94
N PHE A 182 8.51 5.64 6.53
CA PHE A 182 9.87 6.01 6.13
C PHE A 182 10.82 6.13 7.30
N ASP A 183 10.36 6.62 8.45
CA ASP A 183 11.20 6.64 9.66
C ASP A 183 11.58 5.21 10.04
N VAL A 184 10.63 4.28 9.91
CA VAL A 184 10.84 2.85 10.18
C VAL A 184 11.83 2.22 9.18
N LEU A 185 11.69 2.50 7.89
CA LEU A 185 12.57 1.97 6.85
C LEU A 185 13.98 2.56 6.93
N GLN A 186 14.11 3.86 7.21
CA GLN A 186 15.40 4.51 7.50
C GLN A 186 16.08 3.84 8.69
N ASN A 187 15.38 3.75 9.82
CA ASN A 187 15.95 3.13 11.02
C ASN A 187 16.35 1.66 10.80
N ALA A 188 15.58 0.90 10.02
CA ALA A 188 15.94 -0.47 9.68
C ALA A 188 17.22 -0.53 8.82
N SER A 189 17.39 0.38 7.87
CA SER A 189 18.62 0.48 7.07
C SER A 189 19.81 0.90 7.94
N ASP A 190 19.61 1.87 8.85
CA ASP A 190 20.63 2.35 9.80
C ASP A 190 21.06 1.25 10.81
N GLU A 191 20.13 0.37 11.20
CA GLU A 191 20.41 -0.80 12.03
C GLU A 191 21.17 -1.92 11.29
N GLY A 192 21.39 -1.76 9.97
CA GLY A 192 22.17 -2.68 9.14
C GLY A 192 21.37 -3.85 8.58
N TYR A 193 20.04 -3.76 8.51
CA TYR A 193 19.25 -4.74 7.75
C TYR A 193 19.47 -4.51 6.24
N THR A 194 19.79 -5.58 5.52
CA THR A 194 20.00 -5.54 4.07
C THR A 194 18.74 -5.87 3.30
N ASN A 195 17.78 -6.58 3.92
CA ASN A 195 16.51 -6.94 3.31
C ASN A 195 15.33 -6.54 4.19
N VAL A 196 14.20 -6.20 3.57
CA VAL A 196 12.97 -5.87 4.28
C VAL A 196 11.73 -6.54 3.68
N ASN A 197 10.89 -7.10 4.55
CA ASN A 197 9.56 -7.60 4.23
C ASN A 197 8.51 -6.67 4.85
N ILE A 198 7.74 -5.95 4.05
CA ILE A 198 6.68 -5.05 4.51
C ILE A 198 5.35 -5.78 4.38
N VAL A 199 4.70 -6.10 5.49
CA VAL A 199 3.44 -6.87 5.49
C VAL A 199 2.25 -5.94 5.68
N VAL A 200 1.35 -5.94 4.70
CA VAL A 200 0.19 -5.03 4.65
C VAL A 200 -1.08 -5.75 4.22
N GLY A 201 -2.22 -5.06 4.36
CA GLY A 201 -3.48 -5.56 3.79
C GLY A 201 -3.46 -5.50 2.26
N SER A 202 -4.18 -6.40 1.60
CA SER A 202 -4.24 -6.47 0.13
C SER A 202 -4.68 -5.15 -0.52
N ASP A 203 -5.54 -4.38 0.15
CA ASP A 203 -6.08 -3.11 -0.34
C ASP A 203 -5.00 -2.03 -0.54
N ARG A 204 -3.81 -2.22 0.05
CA ARG A 204 -2.75 -1.20 0.10
C ARG A 204 -1.38 -1.73 -0.35
N GLN A 205 -1.30 -2.99 -0.76
CA GLN A 205 -0.04 -3.61 -1.19
C GLN A 205 0.65 -2.82 -2.31
N ALA A 206 -0.09 -2.48 -3.36
CA ALA A 206 0.47 -1.74 -4.49
C ALA A 206 0.96 -0.32 -4.10
N GLU A 207 0.27 0.34 -3.16
CA GLU A 207 0.69 1.66 -2.67
C GLU A 207 2.03 1.56 -1.95
N PHE A 208 2.16 0.62 -1.01
CA PHE A 208 3.39 0.41 -0.25
C PHE A 208 4.55 -0.05 -1.13
N ASP A 209 4.30 -0.94 -2.10
CA ASP A 209 5.34 -1.44 -3.01
C ASP A 209 5.95 -0.30 -3.82
N ASN A 210 5.10 0.50 -4.50
CA ASN A 210 5.56 1.65 -5.26
C ASN A 210 6.30 2.67 -4.37
N LEU A 211 5.76 2.95 -3.18
CA LEU A 211 6.34 3.94 -2.29
C LEU A 211 7.70 3.48 -1.75
N ALA A 212 7.79 2.24 -1.26
CA ALA A 212 9.00 1.69 -0.67
C ALA A 212 10.13 1.58 -1.70
N GLN A 213 9.82 1.12 -2.91
CA GLN A 213 10.81 1.01 -3.99
C GLN A 213 11.30 2.38 -4.47
N LYS A 214 10.41 3.37 -4.58
CA LYS A 214 10.73 4.69 -5.12
C LYS A 214 11.84 5.42 -4.35
N TYR A 215 11.88 5.27 -3.03
CA TYR A 215 12.84 5.96 -2.17
C TYR A 215 14.03 5.08 -1.74
N ASN A 216 14.12 3.85 -2.25
CA ASN A 216 15.29 2.99 -2.03
C ASN A 216 16.49 3.54 -2.84
N GLY A 217 17.65 3.64 -2.20
CA GLY A 217 18.85 4.31 -2.71
C GLY A 217 18.89 5.83 -2.47
N ASP A 218 17.84 6.41 -1.86
CA ASP A 218 17.77 7.84 -1.49
C ASP A 218 17.58 7.99 0.02
N LEU A 219 16.45 7.51 0.56
CA LEU A 219 16.15 7.61 1.99
C LEU A 219 16.70 6.42 2.80
N TYR A 220 16.81 5.25 2.19
CA TYR A 220 17.31 4.02 2.80
C TYR A 220 17.89 3.14 1.69
N ASN A 221 18.70 2.14 2.05
CA ASN A 221 19.30 1.24 1.08
C ASN A 221 19.11 -0.23 1.50
N PHE A 222 18.25 -0.95 0.77
CA PHE A 222 18.03 -2.38 0.89
C PHE A 222 18.36 -3.09 -0.43
N ASP A 223 18.93 -4.28 -0.32
CA ASP A 223 19.17 -5.18 -1.45
C ASP A 223 17.84 -5.76 -1.96
N LEU A 224 16.93 -6.07 -1.04
CA LEU A 224 15.59 -6.59 -1.36
C LEU A 224 14.50 -5.92 -0.51
N ILE A 225 13.47 -5.42 -1.20
CA ILE A 225 12.21 -4.95 -0.61
C ILE A 225 11.09 -5.85 -1.10
N ASN A 226 10.44 -6.60 -0.19
CA ASN A 226 9.26 -7.40 -0.49
C ASN A 226 8.03 -6.81 0.19
N VAL A 227 6.98 -6.49 -0.58
CA VAL A 227 5.69 -6.06 0.00
C VAL A 227 4.68 -7.21 -0.06
N ILE A 228 4.40 -7.79 1.10
CA ILE A 228 3.62 -9.02 1.26
C ILE A 228 2.19 -8.68 1.69
N SER A 229 1.22 -9.22 0.96
CA SER A 229 -0.19 -9.13 1.33
C SER A 229 -0.56 -10.16 2.39
N ALA A 230 -1.20 -9.71 3.47
CA ALA A 230 -1.84 -10.58 4.47
C ALA A 230 -3.15 -11.22 3.98
N GLY A 231 -3.46 -11.07 2.69
CA GLY A 231 -4.67 -11.56 2.03
C GLY A 231 -5.82 -10.55 2.03
N ILE A 232 -6.86 -10.90 1.29
CA ILE A 232 -8.08 -10.09 1.21
C ILE A 232 -8.80 -10.15 2.56
N ARG A 233 -9.24 -8.98 3.01
CA ARG A 233 -10.21 -8.86 4.10
C ARG A 233 -11.57 -8.71 3.45
N ASP A 234 -12.48 -9.61 3.78
CA ASP A 234 -13.88 -9.37 3.49
C ASP A 234 -14.40 -8.38 4.54
N ALA A 235 -14.62 -7.14 4.13
CA ALA A 235 -15.09 -6.08 5.03
C ALA A 235 -16.58 -6.25 5.37
N ASP A 236 -17.30 -7.04 4.58
CA ASP A 236 -18.73 -7.31 4.69
C ASP A 236 -18.99 -8.64 5.40
N ALA A 237 -17.97 -9.50 5.54
CA ALA A 237 -18.06 -10.73 6.33
C ALA A 237 -18.58 -10.48 7.75
N GLU A 238 -19.47 -11.36 8.19
CA GLU A 238 -19.98 -11.34 9.55
C GLU A 238 -18.92 -11.86 10.55
N GLY A 239 -19.10 -11.52 11.83
CA GLY A 239 -18.22 -12.00 12.90
C GLY A 239 -16.82 -11.36 12.91
N THR A 240 -15.80 -12.17 13.20
CA THR A 240 -14.46 -11.68 13.53
C THR A 240 -13.67 -11.18 12.32
N GLU A 241 -13.95 -11.71 11.12
CA GLU A 241 -13.23 -11.38 9.89
C GLU A 241 -13.59 -9.98 9.35
N GLY A 242 -14.86 -9.59 9.45
CA GLY A 242 -15.30 -8.25 9.06
C GLY A 242 -15.08 -7.17 10.11
N MET A 243 -14.51 -7.49 11.27
CA MET A 243 -14.30 -6.49 12.32
C MET A 243 -13.13 -5.55 11.98
N SER A 244 -13.41 -4.25 11.95
CA SER A 244 -12.42 -3.20 11.66
C SER A 244 -12.44 -2.08 12.69
N ALA A 245 -11.32 -1.37 12.82
CA ALA A 245 -11.22 -0.20 13.70
C ALA A 245 -12.31 0.86 13.39
N SER A 246 -12.69 1.01 12.11
CA SER A 246 -13.78 1.91 11.72
C SER A 246 -15.15 1.47 12.24
N LYS A 247 -15.46 0.16 12.20
CA LYS A 247 -16.69 -0.39 12.81
C LYS A 247 -16.68 -0.17 14.32
N MET A 248 -15.53 -0.34 14.97
CA MET A 248 -15.37 -0.10 16.42
C MET A 248 -15.59 1.36 16.80
N ARG A 249 -15.03 2.33 16.06
CA ARG A 249 -15.28 3.75 16.30
C ARG A 249 -16.76 4.12 16.09
N LYS A 250 -17.42 3.54 15.07
CA LYS A 250 -18.87 3.70 14.88
C LYS A 250 -19.66 3.15 16.07
N ALA A 251 -19.33 1.96 16.56
CA ALA A 251 -19.99 1.37 17.72
C ALA A 251 -19.86 2.29 18.96
N VAL A 252 -18.68 2.90 19.16
CA VAL A 252 -18.48 3.90 20.22
C VAL A 252 -19.36 5.14 20.04
N MET A 253 -19.45 5.67 18.82
CA MET A 253 -20.34 6.80 18.51
C MET A 253 -21.80 6.48 18.81
N ASP A 254 -22.23 5.27 18.45
CA ASP A 254 -23.61 4.83 18.59
C ASP A 254 -23.94 4.38 20.04
N GLY A 255 -22.96 4.36 20.93
CA GLY A 255 -23.14 3.85 22.31
C GLY A 255 -23.28 2.32 22.38
N ASP A 256 -22.96 1.61 21.31
CA ASP A 256 -23.17 0.17 21.15
C ASP A 256 -21.97 -0.63 21.66
N PHE A 257 -21.97 -0.89 22.98
CA PHE A 257 -20.92 -1.66 23.62
C PHE A 257 -20.88 -3.12 23.17
N GLU A 258 -22.04 -3.73 22.89
CA GLU A 258 -22.14 -5.14 22.48
C GLU A 258 -21.44 -5.38 21.14
N SER A 259 -21.70 -4.52 20.15
CA SER A 259 -21.01 -4.58 18.86
C SER A 259 -19.51 -4.31 19.00
N PHE A 260 -19.12 -3.41 19.91
CA PHE A 260 -17.70 -3.16 20.20
C PHE A 260 -17.03 -4.38 20.82
N ARG A 261 -17.68 -5.04 21.80
CA ARG A 261 -17.18 -6.21 22.50
C ARG A 261 -16.87 -7.35 21.54
N LYS A 262 -17.76 -7.60 20.57
CA LYS A 262 -17.55 -8.58 19.49
C LYS A 262 -16.26 -8.37 18.68
N GLY A 263 -15.71 -7.15 18.69
CA GLY A 263 -14.49 -6.82 17.96
C GLY A 263 -13.19 -6.88 18.76
N THR A 264 -13.30 -7.21 20.05
CA THR A 264 -12.18 -7.42 20.97
C THR A 264 -11.99 -8.92 21.22
N PRO A 265 -10.77 -9.39 21.50
CA PRO A 265 -10.56 -10.80 21.81
C PRO A 265 -11.22 -11.17 23.14
N LYS A 266 -11.49 -12.46 23.32
CA LYS A 266 -11.98 -12.99 24.60
C LYS A 266 -10.96 -12.84 25.74
N SER A 267 -9.68 -12.62 25.41
CA SER A 267 -8.62 -12.38 26.39
C SER A 267 -8.76 -11.05 27.13
N LEU A 268 -9.44 -10.05 26.56
CA LEU A 268 -9.89 -8.91 27.33
C LEU A 268 -11.20 -9.27 28.00
N ASP A 269 -11.28 -9.03 29.30
CA ASP A 269 -12.55 -9.11 30.03
C ASP A 269 -13.45 -7.91 29.68
N ASP A 270 -14.69 -7.94 30.20
CA ASP A 270 -15.67 -6.91 29.90
C ASP A 270 -15.31 -5.56 30.54
N GLY A 271 -14.62 -5.56 31.68
CA GLY A 271 -14.14 -4.34 32.34
C GLY A 271 -13.05 -3.65 31.53
N GLU A 272 -12.04 -4.40 31.09
CA GLU A 272 -10.98 -3.92 30.20
C GLU A 272 -11.54 -3.46 28.85
N THR A 273 -12.49 -4.23 28.29
CA THR A 273 -13.16 -3.85 27.05
C THR A 273 -13.96 -2.56 27.23
N LYS A 274 -14.61 -2.37 28.38
CA LYS A 274 -15.32 -1.13 28.73
C LYS A 274 -14.36 0.05 28.87
N ASN A 275 -13.19 -0.18 29.46
CA ASN A 275 -12.14 0.83 29.57
C ASN A 275 -11.64 1.24 28.18
N LEU A 276 -11.40 0.29 27.27
CA LEU A 276 -11.03 0.58 25.89
C LEU A 276 -12.14 1.35 25.14
N PHE A 277 -13.40 0.94 25.28
CA PHE A 277 -14.55 1.64 24.72
C PHE A 277 -14.61 3.10 25.19
N ASN A 278 -14.43 3.31 26.50
CA ASN A 278 -14.44 4.64 27.11
C ASN A 278 -13.23 5.48 26.68
N ALA A 279 -12.04 4.89 26.56
CA ALA A 279 -10.85 5.57 26.08
C ALA A 279 -11.02 6.06 24.64
N VAL A 280 -11.57 5.20 23.75
CA VAL A 280 -11.92 5.61 22.38
C VAL A 280 -12.96 6.74 22.43
N ARG A 281 -14.02 6.59 23.23
CA ARG A 281 -15.08 7.61 23.36
C ARG A 281 -14.53 8.97 23.80
N GLN A 282 -13.64 8.96 24.78
CA GLN A 282 -12.97 10.15 25.30
C GLN A 282 -12.03 10.76 24.26
N GLY A 283 -11.22 9.94 23.59
CA GLY A 283 -10.35 10.39 22.50
C GLY A 283 -11.13 11.01 21.34
N MET A 284 -12.35 10.54 21.09
CA MET A 284 -13.28 11.12 20.13
C MET A 284 -13.98 12.39 20.59
N GLY A 285 -13.76 12.84 21.83
CA GLY A 285 -14.37 14.05 22.40
C GLY A 285 -15.87 13.92 22.65
N ILE A 286 -16.41 12.70 22.75
CA ILE A 286 -17.85 12.46 22.93
C ILE A 286 -18.19 12.67 24.40
N LYS A 287 -18.90 13.76 24.72
CA LYS A 287 -19.41 14.02 26.08
C LYS A 287 -20.51 13.01 26.42
N SER A 288 -20.47 12.47 27.64
CA SER A 288 -21.36 11.41 28.15
C SER A 288 -22.87 11.69 28.06
N SER A 289 -23.29 12.93 27.75
CA SER A 289 -24.69 13.37 27.79
C SER A 289 -25.30 13.85 26.47
N LYS A 290 -24.56 13.91 25.35
CA LYS A 290 -25.12 14.36 24.05
C LYS A 290 -24.49 13.65 22.85
N VAL A 291 -24.88 12.40 22.60
CA VAL A 291 -24.76 11.84 21.25
C VAL A 291 -25.87 12.48 20.40
N LYS A 292 -25.66 13.72 19.95
CA LYS A 292 -26.51 14.27 18.88
C LYS A 292 -26.13 13.53 17.60
N LYS A 293 -26.92 12.53 17.21
CA LYS A 293 -26.85 11.84 15.91
C LYS A 293 -26.71 12.80 14.72
N GLU A 294 -27.14 14.05 14.89
CA GLU A 294 -27.18 15.09 13.85
C GLU A 294 -25.84 15.82 13.59
N SER A 295 -24.82 15.70 14.45
CA SER A 295 -23.64 16.60 14.37
C SER A 295 -22.36 16.01 13.77
N TYR A 296 -22.31 14.71 13.42
CA TYR A 296 -21.11 14.12 12.84
C TYR A 296 -21.41 13.47 11.51
N CYS A 297 -20.59 13.76 10.51
CA CYS A 297 -20.67 13.06 9.25
C CYS A 297 -19.88 11.76 9.35
N LEU A 298 -20.54 10.61 9.13
CA LEU A 298 -19.95 9.28 9.27
C LEU A 298 -18.64 9.13 8.48
N TRP A 299 -18.52 9.81 7.35
CA TRP A 299 -17.30 9.81 6.54
C TRP A 299 -16.05 10.34 7.25
N GLU A 300 -16.18 11.14 8.30
CA GLU A 300 -15.03 11.68 9.03
C GLU A 300 -14.36 10.61 9.90
N ILE A 301 -15.18 9.75 10.49
CA ILE A 301 -14.78 8.72 11.46
C ILE A 301 -14.56 7.39 10.75
N ALA A 302 -15.43 7.06 9.80
CA ALA A 302 -15.42 5.83 9.04
C ALA A 302 -15.72 6.08 7.55
N PRO A 303 -14.78 6.71 6.81
CA PRO A 303 -14.94 7.06 5.39
C PRO A 303 -15.48 5.92 4.52
N LYS A 304 -15.00 4.70 4.77
CA LYS A 304 -15.39 3.49 4.03
C LYS A 304 -16.91 3.18 4.09
N PHE A 305 -17.62 3.63 5.12
CA PHE A 305 -19.07 3.42 5.26
C PHE A 305 -19.93 4.60 4.78
N ASP A 306 -19.30 5.68 4.32
CA ASP A 306 -20.01 6.89 3.89
C ASP A 306 -19.30 7.58 2.72
N MET A 307 -18.93 6.76 1.72
CA MET A 307 -18.20 7.20 0.53
C MET A 307 -18.96 8.27 -0.27
N ARG A 308 -20.30 8.19 -0.26
CA ARG A 308 -21.15 9.17 -0.96
C ARG A 308 -21.00 10.55 -0.33
N ASN A 309 -21.16 10.70 0.98
CA ASN A 309 -21.00 12.01 1.59
C ASN A 309 -19.54 12.49 1.57
N LEU A 310 -18.56 11.58 1.67
CA LEU A 310 -17.15 11.95 1.46
C LEU A 310 -16.96 12.61 0.09
N ARG A 311 -17.46 11.96 -0.96
CA ARG A 311 -17.41 12.47 -2.35
C ARG A 311 -18.13 13.80 -2.47
N GLU A 312 -19.34 13.92 -1.93
CA GLU A 312 -20.11 15.17 -1.99
C GLU A 312 -19.39 16.32 -1.29
N ASN A 313 -18.76 16.07 -0.14
CA ASN A 313 -17.96 17.10 0.54
C ASN A 313 -16.70 17.46 -0.24
N TYR A 314 -16.07 16.51 -0.93
CA TYR A 314 -14.95 16.79 -1.83
C TYR A 314 -15.37 17.63 -3.04
N VAL A 315 -16.45 17.25 -3.72
CA VAL A 315 -17.00 17.96 -4.89
C VAL A 315 -17.46 19.37 -4.51
N LYS A 316 -18.07 19.54 -3.34
CA LYS A 316 -18.50 20.85 -2.81
C LYS A 316 -17.37 21.66 -2.18
N GLU A 317 -16.12 21.23 -2.34
CA GLU A 317 -14.92 21.93 -1.85
C GLU A 317 -14.89 22.18 -0.33
N LYS A 318 -15.59 21.35 0.43
CA LYS A 318 -15.62 21.44 1.90
C LYS A 318 -14.39 20.80 2.53
N ILE A 319 -13.76 19.86 1.83
CA ILE A 319 -12.57 19.14 2.27
C ILE A 319 -11.51 19.11 1.17
N TYR A 320 -10.26 18.83 1.58
CA TYR A 320 -9.11 18.72 0.68
C TYR A 320 -8.89 20.00 -0.15
N LYS A 321 -8.99 21.17 0.48
CA LYS A 321 -8.80 22.48 -0.15
C LYS A 321 -7.32 22.71 -0.48
N LEU A 322 -7.05 23.60 -1.44
CA LEU A 322 -5.68 23.99 -1.73
C LEU A 322 -5.04 24.59 -0.48
N GLY A 323 -3.84 24.11 -0.16
CA GLY A 323 -3.09 24.51 1.01
C GLY A 323 -3.39 23.72 2.28
N ASP A 324 -4.44 22.89 2.30
CA ASP A 324 -4.71 22.00 3.43
C ASP A 324 -3.53 21.05 3.65
N ILE A 325 -3.21 20.80 4.91
CA ILE A 325 -2.28 19.76 5.32
C ILE A 325 -3.08 18.48 5.51
N VAL A 326 -2.63 17.41 4.85
CA VAL A 326 -3.27 16.10 4.89
C VAL A 326 -2.28 15.02 5.20
N GLU A 327 -2.78 13.99 5.88
CA GLU A 327 -2.00 12.82 6.20
C GLU A 327 -2.55 11.60 5.44
N ASN A 328 -1.64 10.86 4.82
CA ASN A 328 -1.92 9.55 4.30
C ASN A 328 -2.08 8.56 5.46
N LEU A 329 -3.30 8.07 5.62
CA LEU A 329 -3.70 7.18 6.72
C LEU A 329 -3.04 5.80 6.69
N ASN A 330 -2.39 5.43 5.58
CA ASN A 330 -1.73 4.16 5.41
C ASN A 330 -0.26 4.25 5.79
N THR A 331 0.40 5.32 5.36
CA THR A 331 1.87 5.48 5.44
C THR A 331 2.31 6.48 6.51
N GLY A 332 1.38 7.28 7.04
CA GLY A 332 1.64 8.39 7.97
C GLY A 332 2.19 9.64 7.28
N LEU A 333 2.30 9.66 5.95
CA LEU A 333 2.88 10.77 5.22
C LEU A 333 2.02 12.02 5.31
N VAL A 334 2.62 13.12 5.79
CA VAL A 334 1.98 14.43 5.83
C VAL A 334 2.41 15.25 4.63
N GLY A 335 1.46 15.84 3.92
CA GLY A 335 1.70 16.67 2.74
C GLY A 335 0.72 17.83 2.64
N LYS A 336 1.10 18.84 1.86
CA LYS A 336 0.24 19.99 1.55
C LYS A 336 -0.44 19.78 0.20
N ILE A 337 -1.74 20.04 0.13
CA ILE A 337 -2.49 19.97 -1.13
C ILE A 337 -2.07 21.15 -2.02
N THR A 338 -1.37 20.85 -3.10
CA THR A 338 -0.96 21.84 -4.11
C THR A 338 -1.86 21.82 -5.35
N ARG A 339 -2.59 20.73 -5.57
CA ARG A 339 -3.51 20.55 -6.69
C ARG A 339 -4.68 19.67 -6.29
N ARG A 340 -5.85 19.95 -6.84
CA ARG A 340 -7.07 19.14 -6.75
C ARG A 340 -7.44 18.62 -8.13
N GLY A 341 -8.03 17.43 -8.21
CA GLY A 341 -8.40 16.78 -9.46
C GLY A 341 -9.54 15.78 -9.30
N THR A 342 -10.08 15.28 -10.40
CA THR A 342 -11.24 14.39 -10.42
C THR A 342 -10.92 12.90 -10.27
N ASN A 343 -9.65 12.54 -10.07
CA ASN A 343 -9.16 11.16 -10.17
C ASN A 343 -9.04 10.47 -8.82
#